data_AF-N9N131-F1
#
_entry.id   AF-N9N131-F1
#
_cell.length_a   1.000
_cell.length_b   1.000
_cell.length_c   1.000
_cell.angle_alpha   90.00
_cell.angle_beta   90.00
_cell.angle_gamma   90.00
#
_symmetry.space_group_name_H-M   'P 1'
#
loop_
_entity.id
_entity.type
_entity.pdbx_description
1 polymer ?
#
loop_
_entity_poly.entity_id
_entity_poly.type
_entity_poly.pdbx_seq_one_letter_code
_entity_poly.pdbx_strand_id
1 'polypeptide(L)'
;MKTINHQAGVGLMEVLISMIILAIAILGYSALHIKATAATEESIKRSDALIILNGLAEKIRLNPNGDYKEAIPEDLPDCSNGCDADDQALYDLKQYSDAALTKGIAVGVIDCLNTSESQKRLCLIAAWNDTEAITDAKVSSEAETPENACLKTDGKYVDESNCLVLEAY
;
A
#
# COMPACT_ATOMS: atom_id res chain seq x y z
N MET A 1 57.68 -7.23 59.22
CA MET A 1 56.25 -6.94 59.45
C MET A 1 55.57 -6.90 58.08
N LYS A 2 54.69 -7.85 57.77
CA LYS A 2 54.08 -8.00 56.43
C LYS A 2 52.69 -7.38 56.46
N THR A 3 52.49 -6.26 55.78
CA THR A 3 51.19 -5.60 55.67
C THR A 3 50.30 -6.37 54.70
N ILE A 4 49.12 -6.77 55.15
CA ILE A 4 48.10 -7.44 54.32
C ILE A 4 47.26 -6.34 53.69
N ASN A 5 47.45 -6.10 52.39
CA ASN A 5 46.61 -5.18 51.62
C ASN A 5 45.27 -5.87 51.31
N HIS A 6 44.17 -5.25 51.72
CA HIS A 6 42.82 -5.69 51.36
C HIS A 6 42.48 -5.24 49.93
N GLN A 7 42.15 -6.18 49.05
CA GLN A 7 41.58 -5.84 47.75
C GLN A 7 40.11 -5.42 47.96
N ALA A 8 39.80 -4.17 47.67
CA ALA A 8 38.41 -3.72 47.51
C ALA A 8 37.93 -4.22 46.13
N GLY A 9 37.14 -5.29 46.12
CA GLY A 9 36.62 -5.90 44.91
C GLY A 9 35.62 -4.99 44.18
N VAL A 10 36.11 -4.03 43.40
CA VAL A 10 35.30 -3.13 42.57
C VAL A 10 34.95 -3.70 41.20
N GLY A 11 35.72 -4.67 40.69
CA GLY A 11 35.54 -5.21 39.34
C GLY A 11 34.24 -6.02 39.14
N LEU A 12 33.74 -6.70 40.19
CA LEU A 12 32.51 -7.51 40.05
C LEU A 12 31.24 -6.64 40.00
N MET A 13 31.22 -5.53 40.75
CA MET A 13 30.12 -4.57 40.73
C MET A 13 30.07 -3.82 39.39
N GLU A 14 31.23 -3.49 38.82
CA GLU A 14 31.34 -2.83 37.51
C GLU A 14 30.74 -3.67 36.38
N VAL A 15 31.04 -4.98 36.35
CA VAL A 15 30.49 -5.89 35.34
C VAL A 15 28.98 -6.08 35.52
N LEU A 16 28.50 -6.20 36.77
CA LEU A 16 27.06 -6.31 37.05
C LEU A 16 26.30 -5.07 36.58
N ILE A 17 26.80 -3.87 36.90
CA ILE A 17 26.18 -2.62 36.45
C ILE A 17 26.22 -2.53 34.92
N SER A 18 27.35 -2.89 34.29
CA SER A 18 27.48 -2.88 32.82
C SER A 18 26.48 -3.81 32.14
N MET A 19 26.27 -5.03 32.68
CA MET A 19 25.26 -5.95 32.16
C MET A 19 23.83 -5.42 32.36
N ILE A 20 23.54 -4.77 33.49
CA ILE A 20 22.22 -4.16 33.73
C ILE A 20 21.95 -3.04 32.71
N ILE A 21 22.92 -2.14 32.50
CA ILE A 21 22.78 -1.05 31.52
C ILE A 21 22.62 -1.61 30.11
N LEU A 22 23.41 -2.63 29.73
CA LEU A 22 23.30 -3.29 28.44
C LEU A 22 21.92 -3.93 28.24
N ALA A 23 21.38 -4.61 29.25
CA ALA A 23 20.06 -5.23 29.18
C ALA A 23 18.96 -4.18 28.92
N ILE A 24 19.00 -3.04 29.62
CA ILE A 24 18.05 -1.94 29.42
C ILE A 24 18.19 -1.35 28.00
N ALA A 25 19.43 -1.16 27.52
CA ALA A 25 19.69 -0.64 26.19
C ALA A 25 19.12 -1.54 25.07
N ILE A 26 19.31 -2.86 25.19
CA ILE A 26 18.79 -3.83 24.20
C ILE A 26 17.26 -3.82 24.20
N LEU A 27 16.61 -3.82 25.36
CA LEU A 27 15.15 -3.76 25.44
C LEU A 27 14.59 -2.48 24.80
N GLY A 28 15.25 -1.35 25.02
CA GLY A 28 14.91 -0.08 24.38
C GLY A 28 15.05 -0.12 22.85
N TYR A 29 16.16 -0.68 22.35
CA TYR A 29 16.38 -0.85 20.91
C TYR A 29 15.32 -1.76 20.27
N SER A 30 15.02 -2.91 20.88
CA SER A 30 14.01 -3.85 20.36
C SER A 30 12.62 -3.22 20.25
N ALA A 31 12.20 -2.41 21.23
CA ALA A 31 10.92 -1.71 21.18
C ALA A 31 10.84 -0.69 20.04
N LEU A 32 11.92 0.05 19.79
CA LEU A 32 11.99 0.98 18.65
C LEU A 32 12.04 0.26 17.31
N HIS A 33 12.71 -0.90 17.26
CA HIS A 33 12.85 -1.68 16.03
C HIS A 33 11.49 -2.09 15.45
N ILE A 34 10.53 -2.52 16.28
CA ILE A 34 9.18 -2.91 15.83
C ILE A 34 8.45 -1.75 15.13
N LYS A 35 8.58 -0.54 15.66
CA LYS A 35 7.98 0.65 15.03
C LYS A 35 8.65 0.99 13.71
N ALA A 36 9.98 0.85 13.66
CA ALA A 36 10.75 1.08 12.44
C ALA A 36 10.42 0.07 11.34
N THR A 37 10.23 -1.21 11.68
CA THR A 37 9.84 -2.23 10.70
C THR A 37 8.46 -1.96 10.12
N ALA A 38 7.46 -1.66 10.95
CA ALA A 38 6.12 -1.31 10.48
C ALA A 38 6.12 -0.08 9.55
N ALA A 39 6.88 0.97 9.91
CA ALA A 39 7.02 2.15 9.05
C ALA A 39 7.75 1.85 7.73
N THR A 40 8.70 0.91 7.76
CA THR A 40 9.43 0.47 6.56
C THR A 40 8.52 -0.34 5.63
N GLU A 41 7.72 -1.26 6.18
CA GLU A 41 6.74 -2.03 5.41
C GLU A 41 5.73 -1.11 4.72
N GLU A 42 5.16 -0.14 5.46
CA GLU A 42 4.27 0.87 4.90
C GLU A 42 4.93 1.66 3.76
N SER A 43 6.20 2.04 3.93
CA SER A 43 6.97 2.77 2.91
C SER A 43 7.23 1.93 1.66
N ILE A 44 7.48 0.63 1.82
CA ILE A 44 7.63 -0.32 0.71
C ILE A 44 6.31 -0.47 -0.04
N LYS A 45 5.18 -0.67 0.67
CA LYS A 45 3.85 -0.77 0.03
C LYS A 45 3.53 0.46 -0.81
N ARG A 46 3.76 1.66 -0.28
CA ARG A 46 3.57 2.93 -1.03
C ARG A 46 4.45 3.01 -2.28
N SER A 47 5.71 2.59 -2.16
CA SER A 47 6.64 2.60 -3.30
C SER A 47 6.21 1.61 -4.38
N ASP A 48 5.84 0.39 -3.98
CA ASP A 48 5.35 -0.65 -4.88
C ASP A 48 4.04 -0.24 -5.55
N ALA A 49 3.10 0.32 -4.79
CA ALA A 49 1.85 0.88 -5.30
C ALA A 49 2.13 1.92 -6.39
N LEU A 50 3.01 2.90 -6.14
CA LEU A 50 3.37 3.91 -7.14
C LEU A 50 3.97 3.28 -8.41
N ILE A 51 4.83 2.27 -8.30
CA ILE A 51 5.40 1.60 -9.47
C ILE A 51 4.30 0.92 -10.30
N ILE A 52 3.38 0.21 -9.64
CA ILE A 52 2.25 -0.46 -10.30
C ILE A 52 1.33 0.57 -10.96
N LEU A 53 0.92 1.60 -10.23
CA LEU A 53 -0.01 2.62 -10.73
C LEU A 53 0.60 3.42 -11.89
N ASN A 54 1.87 3.81 -11.82
CA ASN A 54 2.52 4.49 -12.94
C ASN A 54 2.63 3.57 -14.16
N GLY A 55 2.92 2.29 -13.97
CA GLY A 55 2.94 1.33 -15.07
C GLY A 55 1.56 1.16 -15.72
N LEU A 56 0.49 1.09 -14.91
CA LEU A 56 -0.89 1.01 -15.41
C LEU A 56 -1.32 2.32 -16.10
N ALA A 57 -0.93 3.48 -15.56
CA ALA A 57 -1.17 4.78 -16.19
C ALA A 57 -0.52 4.86 -17.57
N GLU A 58 0.70 4.35 -17.73
CA GLU A 58 1.33 4.28 -19.05
C GLU A 58 0.57 3.34 -20.01
N LYS A 59 -0.03 2.24 -19.54
CA LYS A 59 -0.87 1.38 -20.38
C LYS A 59 -2.14 2.09 -20.86
N ILE A 60 -2.83 2.78 -19.95
CA ILE A 60 -3.99 3.61 -20.29
C ILE A 60 -3.63 4.65 -21.33
N ARG A 61 -2.49 5.32 -21.16
CA ARG A 61 -1.98 6.32 -22.11
C ARG A 61 -1.66 5.73 -23.49
N LEU A 62 -1.19 4.47 -23.54
CA LEU A 62 -0.89 3.76 -24.79
C LEU A 62 -2.15 3.23 -25.48
N ASN A 63 -3.24 3.02 -24.75
CA ASN A 63 -4.51 2.52 -25.25
C ASN A 63 -5.69 3.42 -24.80
N PRO A 64 -5.78 4.66 -25.31
CA PRO A 64 -6.79 5.62 -24.84
C PRO A 64 -8.24 5.27 -25.24
N ASN A 65 -8.43 4.29 -26.12
CA ASN A 65 -9.75 3.87 -26.58
C ASN A 65 -10.32 2.70 -25.78
N GLY A 66 -9.52 2.06 -24.91
CA GLY A 66 -9.97 0.92 -24.11
C GLY A 66 -10.69 1.34 -22.84
N ASP A 67 -11.70 0.57 -22.43
CA ASP A 67 -12.39 0.79 -21.15
C ASP A 67 -11.65 0.15 -19.98
N TYR A 68 -10.93 0.98 -19.22
CA TYR A 68 -10.22 0.57 -18.01
C TYR A 68 -11.08 0.64 -16.73
N LYS A 69 -12.38 0.96 -16.82
CA LYS A 69 -13.28 1.05 -15.66
C LYS A 69 -14.08 -0.21 -15.39
N GLU A 70 -13.99 -1.18 -16.30
CA GLU A 70 -14.59 -2.49 -16.12
C GLU A 70 -13.98 -3.23 -14.93
N ALA A 71 -14.76 -4.17 -14.39
CA ALA A 71 -14.28 -5.02 -13.32
C ALA A 71 -13.09 -5.86 -13.80
N ILE A 72 -12.09 -6.03 -12.94
CA ILE A 72 -10.92 -6.88 -13.25
C ILE A 72 -11.43 -8.30 -13.54
N PRO A 73 -11.15 -8.87 -14.72
CA PRO A 73 -11.69 -10.16 -15.10
C PRO A 73 -11.01 -11.30 -14.30
N GLU A 74 -11.72 -12.41 -14.09
CA GLU A 74 -11.12 -13.59 -13.44
C GLU A 74 -10.12 -14.28 -14.38
N ASP A 75 -10.49 -14.41 -15.65
CA ASP A 75 -9.69 -15.01 -16.71
C ASP A 75 -9.06 -13.95 -17.62
N LEU A 76 -7.91 -14.26 -18.19
CA LEU A 76 -7.27 -13.40 -19.19
C LEU A 76 -8.08 -13.44 -20.50
N PRO A 77 -8.37 -12.28 -21.11
CA PRO A 77 -9.01 -12.24 -22.42
C PRO A 77 -8.09 -12.89 -23.47
N ASP A 78 -8.70 -13.62 -24.41
CA ASP A 78 -7.98 -14.35 -25.46
C ASP A 78 -7.61 -13.43 -26.62
N CYS A 79 -6.42 -12.82 -26.55
CA CYS A 79 -5.87 -11.98 -27.61
C CYS A 79 -5.19 -12.77 -28.75
N SER A 80 -5.39 -14.09 -28.90
CA SER A 80 -4.61 -14.93 -29.83
C SER A 80 -4.77 -14.57 -31.31
N ASN A 81 -5.89 -13.95 -31.71
CA ASN A 81 -6.14 -13.50 -33.10
C ASN A 81 -6.15 -11.97 -33.23
N GLY A 82 -5.52 -11.27 -32.28
CA GLY A 82 -5.64 -9.82 -32.09
C GLY A 82 -6.52 -9.51 -30.89
N CYS A 83 -6.21 -8.40 -30.21
CA CYS A 83 -7.03 -7.86 -29.13
C CYS A 83 -7.62 -6.54 -29.60
N ASP A 84 -8.91 -6.34 -29.37
CA ASP A 84 -9.47 -5.00 -29.50
C ASP A 84 -9.02 -4.12 -28.32
N ALA A 85 -9.42 -2.84 -28.34
CA ALA A 85 -8.99 -1.89 -27.33
C ALA A 85 -9.50 -2.25 -25.92
N ASP A 86 -10.68 -2.85 -25.81
CA ASP A 86 -11.32 -3.16 -24.53
C ASP A 86 -10.75 -4.47 -23.95
N ASP A 87 -10.58 -5.50 -24.78
CA ASP A 87 -9.91 -6.73 -24.40
C ASP A 87 -8.46 -6.48 -23.99
N GLN A 88 -7.77 -5.54 -24.67
CA GLN A 88 -6.42 -5.12 -24.26
C GLN A 88 -6.44 -4.40 -22.91
N ALA A 89 -7.45 -3.58 -22.63
CA ALA A 89 -7.60 -2.91 -21.33
C ALA A 89 -7.83 -3.92 -20.20
N LEU A 90 -8.70 -4.91 -20.42
CA LEU A 90 -8.96 -6.00 -19.48
C LEU A 90 -7.71 -6.86 -19.23
N TYR A 91 -6.92 -7.14 -20.28
CA TYR A 91 -5.64 -7.83 -20.15
C TYR A 91 -4.67 -7.06 -19.26
N ASP A 92 -4.51 -5.75 -19.52
CA ASP A 92 -3.65 -4.87 -18.73
C ASP A 92 -4.12 -4.79 -17.26
N LEU A 93 -5.42 -4.59 -17.03
CA LEU A 93 -6.00 -4.59 -15.68
C LEU A 93 -5.72 -5.89 -14.94
N LYS A 94 -5.91 -7.05 -15.58
CA LYS A 94 -5.64 -8.35 -14.97
C LYS A 94 -4.17 -8.53 -14.64
N GLN A 95 -3.28 -8.23 -15.60
CA GLN A 95 -1.84 -8.36 -15.42
C GLN A 95 -1.33 -7.51 -14.26
N TYR A 96 -1.76 -6.25 -14.18
CA TYR A 96 -1.33 -5.33 -13.12
C TYR A 96 -1.99 -5.64 -11.78
N SER A 97 -3.25 -6.07 -11.79
CA SER A 97 -3.93 -6.54 -10.57
C SER A 97 -3.28 -7.79 -9.99
N ASP A 98 -2.97 -8.80 -10.81
CA ASP A 98 -2.28 -10.00 -10.34
C ASP A 98 -0.90 -9.65 -9.76
N ALA A 99 -0.15 -8.79 -10.44
CA ALA A 99 1.13 -8.31 -9.93
C ALA A 99 0.98 -7.57 -8.59
N ALA A 100 -0.06 -6.74 -8.43
CA ALA A 100 -0.35 -6.03 -7.20
C ALA A 100 -0.75 -7.00 -6.06
N LEU A 101 -1.57 -8.01 -6.36
CA LEU A 101 -2.03 -9.01 -5.39
C LEU A 101 -0.87 -9.84 -4.84
N THR A 102 0.15 -10.16 -5.64
CA THR A 102 1.38 -10.81 -5.12
C THR A 102 2.11 -9.97 -4.07
N LYS A 103 1.87 -8.65 -4.06
CA LYS A 103 2.40 -7.69 -3.09
C LYS A 103 1.36 -7.30 -2.03
N GLY A 104 0.20 -7.95 -1.97
CA GLY A 104 -0.86 -7.60 -1.01
C GLY A 104 -1.42 -6.18 -1.24
N ILE A 105 -1.44 -5.73 -2.49
CA ILE A 105 -2.02 -4.46 -2.91
C ILE A 105 -3.21 -4.78 -3.81
N ALA A 106 -4.36 -4.20 -3.51
CA ALA A 106 -5.52 -4.16 -4.40
C ALA A 106 -5.44 -2.92 -5.28
N VAL A 107 -5.84 -3.04 -6.55
CA VAL A 107 -5.91 -1.91 -7.48
C VAL A 107 -7.32 -1.71 -7.99
N GLY A 108 -7.66 -0.45 -8.26
CA GLY A 108 -8.95 -0.07 -8.81
C GLY A 108 -8.81 1.13 -9.74
N VAL A 109 -9.73 1.27 -10.68
CA VAL A 109 -9.80 2.41 -11.60
C VAL A 109 -11.18 3.03 -11.45
N ILE A 110 -11.23 4.33 -11.18
CA ILE A 110 -12.47 5.09 -11.07
C ILE A 110 -12.40 6.35 -11.92
N ASP A 111 -13.55 6.95 -12.23
CA ASP A 111 -13.56 8.33 -12.70
C ASP A 111 -13.10 9.24 -11.55
N CYS A 112 -12.16 10.15 -11.81
CA CYS A 112 -11.70 11.10 -10.82
C CYS A 112 -12.85 11.99 -10.34
N LEU A 113 -13.03 12.05 -9.03
CA LEU A 113 -14.04 12.86 -8.37
C LEU A 113 -13.76 14.35 -8.63
N ASN A 114 -14.83 15.16 -8.72
CA ASN A 114 -14.78 16.60 -9.02
C ASN A 114 -14.22 17.00 -10.40
N THR A 115 -14.20 16.08 -11.38
CA THR A 115 -13.92 16.42 -12.78
C THR A 115 -15.18 16.90 -13.52
N SER A 116 -15.02 17.81 -14.48
CA SER A 116 -16.13 18.28 -15.32
C SER A 116 -16.50 17.24 -16.37
N GLU A 117 -17.77 17.16 -16.78
CA GLU A 117 -18.23 16.19 -17.79
C GLU A 117 -17.47 16.28 -19.13
N SER A 118 -16.91 17.45 -19.44
CA SER A 118 -16.14 17.70 -20.67
C SER A 118 -14.65 17.30 -20.59
N GLN A 119 -14.13 16.96 -19.40
CA GLN A 119 -12.75 16.51 -19.18
C GLN A 119 -12.72 15.43 -18.09
N LYS A 120 -13.34 14.28 -18.39
CA LYS A 120 -13.24 13.10 -17.51
C LYS A 120 -11.80 12.60 -17.48
N ARG A 121 -11.30 12.33 -16.29
CA ARG A 121 -9.97 11.75 -16.05
C ARG A 121 -10.12 10.48 -15.23
N LEU A 122 -9.20 9.55 -15.44
CA LEU A 122 -9.18 8.29 -14.70
C LEU A 122 -8.28 8.42 -13.48
N CYS A 123 -8.76 7.94 -12.34
CA CYS A 123 -8.03 7.87 -11.10
C CYS A 123 -7.76 6.41 -10.80
N LEU A 124 -6.48 6.07 -10.69
CA LEU A 124 -6.01 4.76 -10.30
C LEU A 124 -5.83 4.75 -8.78
N ILE A 125 -6.36 3.73 -8.14
CA ILE A 125 -6.30 3.54 -6.70
C ILE A 125 -5.47 2.30 -6.43
N ALA A 126 -4.54 2.39 -5.49
CA ALA A 126 -3.88 1.24 -4.89
C ALA A 126 -4.17 1.24 -3.39
N ALA A 127 -4.60 0.12 -2.84
CA ALA A 127 -4.96 -0.02 -1.43
C ALA A 127 -4.35 -1.30 -0.81
N TRP A 128 -4.07 -1.30 0.49
CA TRP A 128 -3.50 -2.41 1.24
C TRP A 128 -4.04 -2.43 2.68
N ASN A 129 -3.62 -3.39 3.52
CA ASN A 129 -4.05 -3.53 4.93
C ASN A 129 -5.57 -3.40 5.11
N ASP A 130 -6.33 -4.31 4.48
CA ASP A 130 -7.81 -4.40 4.54
C ASP A 130 -8.59 -3.26 3.88
N THR A 131 -7.90 -2.21 3.39
CA THR A 131 -8.52 -1.15 2.59
C THR A 131 -8.81 -1.64 1.18
N GLU A 132 -10.02 -1.40 0.69
CA GLU A 132 -10.44 -1.69 -0.68
C GLU A 132 -10.16 -0.49 -1.60
N ALA A 133 -9.74 -0.79 -2.83
CA ALA A 133 -9.40 0.20 -3.85
C ALA A 133 -10.67 0.81 -4.53
N ILE A 134 -11.64 1.21 -3.71
CA ILE A 134 -12.95 1.71 -4.12
C ILE A 134 -13.27 3.04 -3.41
N THR A 135 -14.41 3.63 -3.79
CA THR A 135 -15.03 4.72 -3.04
C THR A 135 -16.08 4.18 -2.07
N ASP A 136 -16.47 4.96 -1.07
CA ASP A 136 -17.59 4.66 -0.14
C ASP A 136 -18.98 4.81 -0.78
N ALA A 137 -19.02 4.91 -2.12
CA ALA A 137 -20.26 4.97 -2.88
C ALA A 137 -21.09 3.70 -2.64
N LYS A 138 -22.35 3.90 -2.26
CA LYS A 138 -23.28 2.80 -2.06
C LYS A 138 -23.71 2.21 -3.40
N VAL A 139 -23.69 0.88 -3.48
CA VAL A 139 -24.15 0.13 -4.67
C VAL A 139 -25.67 0.26 -4.86
N SER A 140 -26.42 0.54 -3.79
CA SER A 140 -27.85 0.88 -3.83
C SER A 140 -28.23 1.81 -2.68
N SER A 141 -29.38 2.48 -2.77
CA SER A 141 -29.87 3.37 -1.69
C SER A 141 -30.05 2.67 -0.34
N GLU A 142 -30.22 1.35 -0.36
CA GLU A 142 -30.45 0.49 0.80
C GLU A 142 -29.17 -0.19 1.31
N ALA A 143 -28.10 -0.17 0.51
CA ALA A 143 -26.82 -0.75 0.90
C ALA A 143 -26.12 0.08 2.00
N GLU A 144 -25.36 -0.61 2.84
CA GLU A 144 -24.46 0.03 3.80
C GLU A 144 -23.29 0.70 3.06
N THR A 145 -22.76 1.77 3.63
CA THR A 145 -21.53 2.40 3.12
C THR A 145 -20.37 1.44 3.37
N PRO A 146 -19.52 1.16 2.37
CA PRO A 146 -18.31 0.38 2.59
C PRO A 146 -17.44 1.04 3.67
N GLU A 147 -17.14 0.32 4.75
CA GLU A 147 -16.36 0.87 5.87
C GLU A 147 -14.87 0.96 5.58
N ASN A 148 -14.37 0.12 4.65
CA ASN A 148 -12.96 -0.03 4.29
C ASN A 148 -12.61 0.58 2.92
N ALA A 149 -13.42 1.50 2.39
CA ALA A 149 -13.12 2.18 1.14
C ALA A 149 -11.86 3.06 1.25
N CYS A 150 -11.19 3.30 0.12
CA CYS A 150 -10.06 4.22 0.05
C CYS A 150 -10.52 5.68 0.11
N LEU A 151 -11.55 6.02 -0.67
CA LEU A 151 -12.04 7.39 -0.83
C LEU A 151 -13.49 7.52 -0.40
N LYS A 152 -13.82 8.66 0.18
CA LYS A 152 -15.18 9.16 0.32
C LYS A 152 -15.66 9.69 -1.03
N THR A 153 -16.98 9.67 -1.25
CA THR A 153 -17.64 10.21 -2.45
C THR A 153 -17.38 11.71 -2.70
N ASP A 154 -16.88 12.44 -1.70
CA ASP A 154 -16.46 13.84 -1.83
C ASP A 154 -14.99 14.01 -2.29
N GLY A 155 -14.26 12.91 -2.49
CA GLY A 155 -12.86 12.88 -2.94
C GLY A 155 -11.83 12.90 -1.82
N LYS A 156 -12.24 12.88 -0.54
CA LYS A 156 -11.32 12.77 0.58
C LYS A 156 -10.98 11.30 0.87
N TYR A 157 -9.84 11.06 1.50
CA TYR A 157 -9.52 9.73 2.04
C TYR A 157 -10.48 9.36 3.18
N VAL A 158 -10.83 8.08 3.25
CA VAL A 158 -11.48 7.52 4.45
C VAL A 158 -10.49 7.51 5.61
N ASP A 159 -10.98 7.73 6.82
CA ASP A 159 -10.14 7.77 8.01
C ASP A 159 -9.47 6.41 8.23
N GLU A 160 -8.17 6.41 8.56
CA GLU A 160 -7.35 5.20 8.72
C GLU A 160 -7.21 4.31 7.46
N SER A 161 -7.61 4.79 6.28
CA SER A 161 -7.39 4.08 5.02
C SER A 161 -5.90 3.98 4.64
N ASN A 162 -5.50 2.80 4.19
CA ASN A 162 -4.17 2.52 3.64
C ASN A 162 -4.25 2.45 2.12
N CYS A 163 -4.29 3.61 1.47
CA CYS A 163 -4.34 3.67 0.02
C CYS A 163 -3.65 4.91 -0.56
N LEU A 164 -3.47 4.90 -1.88
CA LEU A 164 -2.92 5.99 -2.66
C LEU A 164 -3.69 6.11 -3.98
N VAL A 165 -3.90 7.34 -4.41
CA VAL A 165 -4.56 7.67 -5.67
C VAL A 165 -3.58 8.34 -6.62
N LEU A 166 -3.56 7.89 -7.87
CA LEU A 166 -2.80 8.47 -8.97
C LEU A 166 -3.76 8.87 -10.09
N GLU A 167 -3.68 10.12 -10.52
CA GLU A 167 -4.43 10.60 -11.69
C GLU A 167 -3.72 10.17 -12.99
N ALA A 168 -4.44 9.48 -13.86
CA ALA A 168 -4.03 9.12 -15.21
C ALA A 168 -4.68 10.06 -16.24
N TYR A 169 -3.92 10.41 -17.28
CA TYR A 169 -4.27 11.42 -18.29
C TYR A 169 -4.35 10.85 -19.70
#